data_AF-A0A846X9T2-F1
#
_entry.id   AF-A0A846X9T2-F1
#
_cell.length_a   1.000
_cell.length_b   1.000
_cell.length_c   1.000
_cell.angle_alpha   90.00
_cell.angle_beta   90.00
_cell.angle_gamma   90.00
#
_symmetry.space_group_name_H-M   'P 1'
#
loop_
_entity.id
_entity.type
_entity.pdbx_description
1 polymer ?
#
loop_
_entity_poly.entity_id
_entity_poly.type
_entity_poly.pdbx_seq_one_letter_code
_entity_poly.pdbx_strand_id
1 'polypeptide(L)'
;MTPEDVHHITFATAPWGRPGYKTDDVDDLLDHIAAALAGRADLDAERLQRGFRPGSTWLNRGYQPDEVDDFLRRVRGEFKV
;
A
#
# COMPACT_ATOMS: atom_id res chain seq x y z
N MET A 1 -9.01 11.80 0.50
CA MET A 1 -7.79 11.47 1.26
C MET A 1 -6.74 12.48 0.88
N THR A 2 -5.99 13.03 1.84
CA THR A 2 -4.86 13.93 1.56
C THR A 2 -3.53 13.16 1.54
N PRO A 3 -2.44 13.73 1.00
CA PRO A 3 -1.11 13.12 1.09
C PRO A 3 -0.67 12.87 2.53
N GLU A 4 -1.05 13.76 3.45
CA GLU A 4 -0.77 13.65 4.88
C GLU A 4 -1.50 12.47 5.52
N ASP A 5 -2.75 12.21 5.11
CA ASP A 5 -3.50 11.03 5.55
C ASP A 5 -2.75 9.73 5.18
N VAL A 6 -2.14 9.68 3.99
CA VAL A 6 -1.38 8.51 3.52
C VAL A 6 -0.13 8.28 4.37
N HIS A 7 0.61 9.34 4.70
CA HIS A 7 1.80 9.22 5.55
C HIS A 7 1.49 8.86 7.00
N HIS A 8 0.29 9.15 7.49
CA HIS A 8 -0.09 8.82 8.87
C HIS A 8 -0.60 7.38 9.02
N ILE A 9 -0.83 6.66 7.92
CA ILE A 9 -1.32 5.28 7.97
C ILE A 9 -0.19 4.37 8.44
N THR A 10 -0.52 3.58 9.46
CA THR A 10 0.37 2.56 9.99
C THR A 10 -0.31 1.21 9.82
N PHE A 11 0.35 0.28 9.13
CA PHE A 11 -0.15 -1.08 8.98
C PHE A 11 0.40 -1.97 10.10
N ALA A 12 -0.43 -2.89 10.59
CA ALA A 12 0.00 -3.93 11.50
C ALA A 12 0.96 -4.89 10.80
N THR A 13 1.85 -5.51 11.58
CA THR A 13 2.66 -6.63 11.09
C THR A 13 1.80 -7.88 10.88
N ALA A 14 2.10 -8.63 9.82
CA ALA A 14 1.39 -9.86 9.49
C ALA A 14 1.47 -10.89 10.65
N PRO A 15 0.38 -11.64 10.89
CA PRO A 15 0.34 -12.66 11.94
C PRO A 15 1.34 -13.78 11.64
N TRP A 16 1.84 -14.40 12.71
CA TRP A 16 2.86 -15.44 12.62
C TRP A 16 2.41 -16.59 11.72
N GLY A 17 3.27 -16.99 10.77
CA GLY A 17 3.00 -18.10 9.85
C GLY A 17 2.29 -17.70 8.55
N ARG A 18 1.97 -16.41 8.36
CA ARG A 18 1.47 -15.89 7.08
C ARG A 18 2.52 -14.98 6.41
N PRO A 19 2.69 -15.07 5.08
CA PRO A 19 3.54 -14.14 4.37
C PRO A 19 2.86 -12.76 4.35
N GLY A 20 3.54 -11.76 4.89
CA GLY A 20 3.14 -10.35 4.76
C GLY A 20 3.63 -9.74 3.44
N TYR A 21 3.09 -8.57 3.10
CA TYR A 21 3.67 -7.74 2.06
C TYR A 21 4.97 -7.12 2.56
N LYS A 22 5.97 -7.00 1.68
CA LYS A 22 7.26 -6.41 2.05
C LYS A 22 7.06 -4.94 2.40
N THR A 23 7.61 -4.54 3.54
CA THR A 23 7.53 -3.17 4.04
C THR A 23 8.07 -2.17 3.01
N ASP A 24 9.26 -2.42 2.44
CA ASP A 24 9.82 -1.56 1.38
C ASP A 24 8.89 -1.39 0.17
N ASP A 25 8.33 -2.49 -0.36
CA ASP A 25 7.43 -2.41 -1.51
C ASP A 25 6.20 -1.55 -1.18
N VAL A 26 5.63 -1.73 0.03
CA VAL A 26 4.45 -1.01 0.48
C VAL A 26 4.75 0.46 0.71
N ASP A 27 5.86 0.78 1.39
CA ASP A 27 6.29 2.15 1.68
C ASP A 27 6.57 2.92 0.37
N ASP A 28 7.22 2.29 -0.61
CA ASP A 28 7.44 2.87 -1.95
C ASP A 28 6.13 3.21 -2.67
N LEU A 29 5.10 2.35 -2.55
CA LEU A 29 3.81 2.64 -3.15
C LEU A 29 3.08 3.76 -2.42
N LEU A 30 3.17 3.80 -1.08
CA LEU A 30 2.56 4.88 -0.28
C LEU A 30 3.13 6.25 -0.69
N ASP A 31 4.45 6.34 -0.89
CA ASP A 31 5.10 7.57 -1.34
C ASP A 31 4.58 8.02 -2.71
N HIS A 32 4.45 7.09 -3.66
CA HIS A 32 3.85 7.39 -4.97
C HIS A 32 2.39 7.84 -4.86
N ILE A 33 1.60 7.20 -3.99
CA ILE A 33 0.19 7.58 -3.78
C ILE A 33 0.11 8.99 -3.20
N ALA A 34 0.94 9.30 -2.20
CA ALA A 34 1.00 10.63 -1.60
C ALA A 34 1.42 11.70 -2.63
N ALA A 35 2.43 11.40 -3.46
CA ALA A 35 2.89 12.30 -4.52
C ALA A 35 1.77 12.60 -5.55
N ALA A 36 0.97 11.61 -5.91
CA ALA A 36 -0.12 11.79 -6.86
C ALA A 36 -1.36 12.46 -6.25
N LEU A 37 -1.70 12.17 -5.00
CA LEU A 37 -2.70 12.96 -4.26
C LEU A 37 -2.30 14.43 -4.13
N ALA A 38 -0.99 14.72 -4.09
CA ALA A 38 -0.47 16.08 -4.11
C ALA A 38 -0.49 16.73 -5.51
N GLY A 39 -0.97 16.02 -6.55
CA GLY A 39 -0.94 16.46 -7.95
C GLY A 39 0.48 16.57 -8.53
N ARG A 40 1.47 15.94 -7.89
CA ARG A 40 2.88 15.96 -8.31
C ARG A 40 3.27 14.74 -9.14
N ALA A 41 2.43 13.71 -9.18
CA ALA A 41 2.63 12.49 -9.95
C ALA A 41 1.29 11.98 -10.53
N ASP A 42 1.36 11.22 -11.62
CA ASP A 42 0.22 10.47 -12.11
C ASP A 42 0.20 9.11 -11.40
N LEU A 43 -0.90 8.82 -10.70
CA LEU A 43 -1.05 7.52 -10.04
C LEU A 43 -1.47 6.50 -11.08
N ASP A 44 -0.51 5.68 -11.49
CA ASP A 44 -0.75 4.65 -12.47
C ASP A 44 -1.69 3.57 -11.90
N ALA A 45 -2.92 3.53 -12.41
CA ALA A 45 -3.95 2.59 -11.98
C ALA A 45 -3.55 1.13 -12.22
N GLU A 46 -2.65 0.85 -13.18
CA GLU A 46 -2.11 -0.49 -13.40
C GLU A 46 -1.26 -0.93 -12.21
N ARG A 47 -0.47 -0.01 -11.65
CA ARG A 47 0.38 -0.26 -10.49
C ARG A 47 -0.44 -0.57 -9.25
N LEU A 48 -1.52 0.18 -9.03
CA LEU A 48 -2.50 -0.12 -7.98
C LEU A 48 -3.15 -1.49 -8.22
N GLN A 49 -3.53 -1.81 -9.47
CA GLN A 49 -4.17 -3.08 -9.84
C GLN A 49 -3.27 -4.30 -9.68
N ARG A 50 -1.98 -4.15 -10.03
CA ARG A 50 -0.98 -5.21 -9.92
C ARG A 50 -0.76 -5.64 -8.47
N GLY A 51 -1.01 -4.75 -7.52
CA GLY A 51 -0.94 -5.02 -6.09
C GLY A 51 0.45 -5.45 -5.63
N PHE A 52 0.53 -5.94 -4.40
CA PHE A 52 1.77 -6.46 -3.83
C PHE A 52 1.86 -7.97 -4.00
N ARG A 53 3.08 -8.46 -4.17
CA ARG A 53 3.33 -9.90 -4.06
C ARG A 53 3.70 -10.23 -2.63
N PRO A 54 3.10 -11.27 -2.02
CA PRO A 54 3.54 -11.73 -0.71
C PRO A 54 5.00 -12.11 -0.77
N GLY A 55 5.77 -11.71 0.26
CA GLY A 55 7.16 -12.10 0.37
C GLY A 55 7.29 -13.63 0.38
N SER A 56 8.24 -14.17 -0.38
CA SER A 56 8.47 -15.63 -0.48
C SER A 56 9.06 -16.24 0.80
N THR A 57 9.27 -15.44 1.85
CA THR A 57 9.99 -15.83 3.06
C THR A 57 9.13 -15.61 4.30
N TRP A 58 8.80 -16.71 4.99
CA TRP A 58 8.09 -16.75 6.28
C TRP A 58 8.85 -16.06 7.45
N LEU A 59 10.12 -15.67 7.25
CA LEU A 59 10.91 -14.94 8.23
C LEU A 59 10.64 -13.44 8.24
N ASN A 60 10.18 -12.85 7.13
CA ASN A 60 9.90 -11.42 7.09
C ASN A 60 8.50 -11.16 7.64
N ARG A 61 8.44 -10.52 8.80
CA ARG A 61 7.25 -9.86 9.33
C ARG A 61 6.95 -8.64 8.44
N GLY A 62 6.35 -8.90 7.29
CA GLY A 62 5.83 -7.86 6.41
C GLY A 62 4.57 -7.22 6.98
N TYR A 63 4.04 -6.23 6.28
CA TYR A 63 2.73 -5.67 6.59
C TYR A 63 1.60 -6.66 6.32
N GLN A 64 0.54 -6.51 7.09
CA GLN A 64 -0.66 -7.33 7.02
C GLN A 64 -1.38 -7.09 5.67
N PRO A 65 -1.57 -8.14 4.84
CA PRO A 65 -2.10 -7.97 3.49
C PRO A 65 -3.52 -7.38 3.42
N ASP A 66 -4.41 -7.79 4.32
CA ASP A 66 -5.80 -7.33 4.32
C ASP A 66 -5.90 -5.81 4.60
N GLU A 67 -5.11 -5.26 5.52
CA GLU A 67 -5.09 -3.83 5.82
C GLU A 67 -4.54 -3.02 4.64
N VAL A 68 -3.50 -3.52 3.98
CA VAL A 68 -2.95 -2.89 2.78
C VAL A 68 -3.96 -2.94 1.63
N ASP A 69 -4.64 -4.07 1.43
CA ASP A 69 -5.65 -4.22 0.38
C ASP A 69 -6.91 -3.37 0.65
N ASP A 70 -7.33 -3.24 1.91
CA ASP A 70 -8.41 -2.33 2.32
C ASP A 70 -8.04 -0.86 2.04
N PHE A 71 -6.80 -0.47 2.36
CA PHE A 71 -6.30 0.84 2.05
C PHE A 71 -6.30 1.11 0.54
N LEU A 72 -5.75 0.20 -0.27
CA LEU A 72 -5.75 0.32 -1.73
C LEU A 72 -7.16 0.45 -2.30
N ARG A 73 -8.14 -0.27 -1.74
CA ARG A 73 -9.55 -0.15 -2.14
C ARG A 73 -10.09 1.25 -1.88
N ARG A 74 -9.76 1.84 -0.73
CA ARG A 74 -10.18 3.19 -0.38
C ARG A 74 -9.57 4.24 -1.30
N VAL A 75 -8.26 4.15 -1.57
CA VAL A 75 -7.55 5.02 -2.51
C VAL A 75 -8.19 4.94 -3.90
N ARG A 76 -8.43 3.73 -4.44
CA ARG A 76 -9.11 3.56 -5.74
C ARG A 76 -10.50 4.20 -5.79
N GLY A 77 -11.23 4.23 -4.68
CA GLY A 77 -12.52 4.89 -4.57
C GLY A 77 -12.43 6.41 -4.73
N GLU A 78 -11.35 7.02 -4.24
CA GLU A 78 -11.10 8.46 -4.33
C GLU A 78 -10.61 8.88 -5.72
N PHE A 79 -9.86 8.01 -6.42
CA PHE A 79 -9.32 8.28 -7.76
C PHE A 79 -10.31 8.01 -8.91
N LYS A 80 -11.58 7.77 -8.60
CA LYS A 80 -12.60 7.51 -9.62
C LYS A 80 -13.00 8.82 -10.31
N VAL A 81 -12.29 9.13 -11.39
CA VAL A 81 -12.67 10.09 -12.44
C VAL A 81 -13.79 9.51 -13.30
#